data_AF-A0A0K0LC70-F1
#
_entry.id   AF-A0A0K0LC70-F1
#
_cell.length_a   1.000
_cell.length_b   1.000
_cell.length_c   1.000
_cell.angle_alpha   90.00
_cell.angle_beta   90.00
_cell.angle_gamma   90.00
#
_symmetry.space_group_name_H-M   'P 1'
#
loop_
_entity.id
_entity.type
_entity.pdbx_description
1 polymer ?
#
loop_
_entity_poly.entity_id
_entity_poly.type
_entity_poly.pdbx_seq_one_letter_code
_entity_poly.pdbx_strand_id
1 'polypeptide(L)' 'IADLVVGLGTGQIKTGAPCRSERLCKYNQILRIEEELGAGAKYAGKNFRHPQ' A
#
# COMPACT_ATOMS: atom_id res chain seq x y z
N ILE A 1 -6.31 5.39 -4.93
CA ILE A 1 -6.21 3.91 -5.00
C ILE A 1 -5.28 3.32 -3.95
N ALA A 2 -4.39 4.10 -3.31
CA ALA A 2 -3.61 3.62 -2.17
C ALA A 2 -4.54 3.19 -1.03
N ASP A 3 -5.41 4.10 -0.61
CA ASP A 3 -6.41 3.91 0.46
C ASP A 3 -7.39 2.78 0.11
N LEU A 4 -7.77 2.66 -1.17
CA LEU A 4 -8.63 1.58 -1.66
C LEU A 4 -7.99 0.20 -1.46
N VAL A 5 -6.71 0.05 -1.79
CA VAL A 5 -6.00 -1.24 -1.67
C VAL A 5 -5.81 -1.63 -0.20
N VAL A 6 -5.49 -0.65 0.65
CA VAL A 6 -5.34 -0.89 2.09
C VAL A 6 -6.71 -1.23 2.71
N GLY A 7 -7.75 -0.47 2.41
CA GLY A 7 -9.11 -0.70 2.95
C GLY A 7 -9.75 -1.99 2.49
N LEU A 8 -9.51 -2.44 1.25
CA LEU A 8 -9.94 -3.74 0.76
C LEU A 8 -9.02 -4.90 1.20
N GLY A 9 -7.87 -4.61 1.80
CA GLY A 9 -6.92 -5.62 2.23
C GLY A 9 -6.44 -6.54 1.10
N THR A 10 -6.26 -6.03 -0.13
CA THR A 10 -5.93 -6.91 -1.27
C THR A 10 -4.49 -7.42 -1.27
N GLY A 11 -3.60 -6.80 -0.48
CA GLY A 11 -2.21 -7.23 -0.28
C GLY A 11 -1.24 -6.91 -1.43
N GLN A 12 -1.72 -6.37 -2.55
CA GLN A 12 -0.89 -6.00 -3.70
C GLN A 12 -1.50 -4.84 -4.50
N ILE A 13 -0.63 -4.02 -5.09
CA ILE A 13 -0.98 -2.94 -5.98
C ILE A 13 0.12 -2.73 -7.01
N LYS A 14 -0.26 -2.52 -8.28
CA LYS A 14 0.65 -2.02 -9.31
C LYS A 14 0.24 -0.61 -9.66
N THR A 15 1.12 0.36 -9.40
CA THR A 15 0.84 1.78 -9.68
C THR A 15 1.99 2.46 -10.43
N GLY A 16 2.70 1.70 -11.28
CA GLY A 16 3.77 2.20 -12.14
C GLY A 16 5.15 2.18 -11.48
N ALA A 17 6.15 2.64 -12.21
CA ALA A 17 7.52 2.78 -11.69
C ALA A 17 7.59 3.86 -10.59
N PRO A 18 8.62 3.86 -9.73
CA PRO A 18 8.83 4.88 -8.70
C PRO A 18 9.37 6.19 -9.32
N CYS A 19 8.69 6.70 -10.34
CA CYS A 19 9.02 7.94 -11.02
C CYS A 19 7.71 8.65 -11.41
N ARG A 20 7.79 9.98 -11.56
CA ARG A 20 6.66 10.87 -11.84
C ARG A 20 5.67 11.00 -10.67
N SER A 21 5.23 12.22 -10.41
CA SER A 21 4.46 12.56 -9.19
C SER A 21 3.10 11.86 -9.12
N GLU A 22 2.45 11.60 -10.26
CA GLU A 22 1.17 10.89 -10.30
C GLU A 22 1.26 9.43 -9.80
N ARG A 23 2.46 8.83 -9.87
CA ARG A 23 2.74 7.47 -9.38
C ARG A 23 3.26 7.53 -7.95
N LEU A 24 4.23 8.40 -7.70
CA LEU A 24 4.82 8.61 -6.37
C LEU A 24 3.76 8.99 -5.33
N CYS A 25 2.73 9.77 -5.70
CA CYS A 25 1.67 10.12 -4.76
C CYS A 25 0.94 8.90 -4.20
N LYS A 26 0.88 7.77 -4.93
CA LYS A 26 0.23 6.53 -4.46
C LYS A 26 1.15 5.77 -3.51
N TYR A 27 2.43 5.65 -3.83
CA TYR A 27 3.42 5.04 -2.92
C TYR A 27 3.57 5.83 -1.64
N ASN A 28 3.69 7.16 -1.73
CA ASN A 28 3.81 8.03 -0.56
C ASN A 28 2.55 7.99 0.32
N GLN A 29 1.38 7.85 -0.29
CA GLN A 29 0.15 7.69 0.49
C GLN A 29 0.13 6.36 1.25
N ILE A 30 0.64 5.26 0.67
CA ILE A 30 0.78 3.98 1.41
C ILE A 30 1.73 4.14 2.59
N LEU A 31 2.87 4.82 2.42
CA LEU A 31 3.81 5.09 3.51
C LEU A 31 3.18 5.92 4.64
N ARG A 32 2.37 6.93 4.31
CA ARG A 32 1.63 7.71 5.32
C ARG A 32 0.59 6.86 6.06
N ILE A 33 -0.13 5.99 5.36
CA ILE A 33 -1.09 5.08 5.97
C ILE A 33 -0.38 4.07 6.88
N GLU A 34 0.79 3.57 6.47
CA GLU A 34 1.62 2.71 7.32
C GLU A 34 2.07 3.44 8.60
N GLU A 35 2.52 4.69 8.48
CA GLU A 35 2.87 5.54 9.63
C GLU A 35 1.66 5.80 10.55
N GLU A 36 0.49 6.09 9.98
CA GLU A 36 -0.76 6.32 10.73
C GLU A 36 -1.23 5.08 11.49
N LEU A 37 -1.13 3.90 10.88
CA LEU A 37 -1.49 2.62 11.51
C LEU A 37 -0.44 2.17 12.55
N GLY A 38 0.80 2.63 12.43
CA GLY A 38 1.89 2.32 13.36
C GLY A 38 2.06 0.81 13.59
N ALA A 39 2.00 0.38 14.86
CA ALA A 39 2.15 -1.01 15.24
C ALA A 39 1.03 -1.95 14.71
N GLY A 40 -0.09 -1.39 14.23
CA GLY A 40 -1.18 -2.15 13.61
C GLY A 40 -0.98 -2.44 12.13
N ALA A 41 -0.01 -1.79 11.48
CA ALA A 41 0.27 -2.00 10.06
C ALA A 41 0.83 -3.41 9.82
N LYS A 42 0.22 -4.14 8.87
CA LYS A 42 0.70 -5.46 8.44
C LYS A 42 1.12 -5.44 6.98
N TYR A 43 2.36 -5.81 6.71
CA TYR A 43 2.84 -6.00 5.36
C TYR A 43 2.48 -7.39 4.84
N ALA A 44 1.82 -7.46 3.68
CA ALA A 44 1.36 -8.73 3.11
C ALA A 44 2.51 -9.68 2.69
N GLY A 45 3.67 -9.15 2.30
CA GLY A 45 4.87 -9.92 1.99
C GLY A 45 4.65 -11.10 1.03
N LYS A 46 5.09 -12.30 1.43
CA LYS A 46 4.92 -13.53 0.63
C LYS A 46 3.45 -13.92 0.45
N ASN A 47 2.57 -13.45 1.32
CA ASN A 47 1.14 -13.75 1.32
C ASN A 47 0.32 -12.71 0.53
N PHE A 48 0.94 -11.94 -0.37
CA PHE A 48 0.26 -10.90 -1.14
C PHE A 48 -0.99 -11.36 -1.93
N ARG A 49 -1.13 -12.67 -2.18
CA ARG A 49 -2.33 -13.25 -2.82
C ARG A 49 -3.47 -13.52 -1.84
N HIS A 50 -3.16 -13.78 -0.57
CA HIS A 50 -4.09 -14.11 0.51
C HIS A 50 -3.60 -13.48 1.84
N PRO A 51 -3.65 -12.14 1.97
CA PRO A 51 -3.27 -11.46 3.20
C PRO A 51 -4.25 -11.79 4.34
N GLN A 52 -3.73 -11.89 5.57
CA GLN A 52 -4.47 -12.22 6.81
C GLN A 52 -4.68 -11.02 7.73
#